data_AF-A0A8T6FGA8-F1
#
_entry.id   AF-A0A8T6FGA8-F1
#
_cell.length_a   1.000
_cell.length_b   1.000
_cell.length_c   1.000
_cell.angle_alpha   90.00
_cell.angle_beta   90.00
_cell.angle_gamma   90.00
#
_symmetry.space_group_name_H-M   'P 1'
#
loop_
_entity.id
_entity.type
_entity.pdbx_description
1 polymer ?
#
loop_
_entity_poly.entity_id
_entity_poly.type
_entity_poly.pdbx_seq_one_letter_code
_entity_poly.pdbx_strand_id
1 'polypeptide(L)'
;MDAKLKHLELIQGVINRLASDSFRMKGWTVVLLAALFILLARHELLGAATIALLPILAFWGLDGYFLWQERLFRAHYDCVRNLPDAEIDFSMDILAYKKGFCRTWLPQPSPAPS
;
A
#
# COMPACT_ATOMS: atom_id res chain seq x y z
N MET A 1 -8.41 -24.79 12.51
CA MET A 1 -7.19 -24.15 13.03
C MET A 1 -6.11 -24.00 11.96
N ASP A 2 -5.61 -25.07 11.33
CA ASP A 2 -4.51 -24.96 10.33
C ASP A 2 -4.89 -24.17 9.06
N ALA A 3 -6.13 -24.30 8.59
CA ALA A 3 -6.62 -23.59 7.41
C ALA A 3 -6.61 -22.06 7.59
N LYS A 4 -6.97 -21.58 8.79
CA LYS A 4 -6.96 -20.15 9.15
C LYS A 4 -5.56 -19.58 9.16
N LEU A 5 -4.63 -20.28 9.83
CA LEU A 5 -3.24 -19.86 9.91
C LEU A 5 -2.61 -19.79 8.51
N LYS A 6 -2.84 -20.78 7.65
CA LYS A 6 -2.39 -20.76 6.25
C LYS A 6 -2.97 -19.61 5.45
N HIS A 7 -4.26 -19.31 5.61
CA HIS A 7 -4.87 -18.19 4.90
C HIS A 7 -4.28 -16.85 5.34
N LEU A 8 -4.04 -16.66 6.64
CA LEU A 8 -3.35 -15.47 7.16
C LEU A 8 -1.90 -15.35 6.65
N GLU A 9 -1.16 -16.46 6.59
CA GLU A 9 0.19 -16.49 6.02
C GLU A 9 0.21 -16.13 4.54
N LEU A 10 -0.77 -16.59 3.75
CA LEU A 10 -0.89 -16.23 2.34
C LEU A 10 -1.15 -14.73 2.17
N ILE A 11 -2.09 -14.17 2.95
CA ILE A 11 -2.39 -12.73 2.96
C ILE A 11 -1.12 -11.94 3.32
N GLN A 12 -0.42 -12.35 4.38
CA GLN A 12 0.81 -11.71 4.84
C GLN A 12 1.95 -11.82 3.82
N GLY A 13 2.04 -12.95 3.09
CA GLY A 13 2.97 -13.14 1.99
C GLY A 13 2.73 -12.17 0.83
N VAL A 14 1.47 -11.89 0.50
CA VAL A 14 1.11 -10.89 -0.53
C VAL A 14 1.41 -9.47 -0.06
N ILE A 15 1.11 -9.13 1.19
CA ILE A 15 1.48 -7.82 1.79
C ILE A 15 3.00 -7.60 1.68
N ASN A 16 3.79 -8.61 2.05
CA ASN A 16 5.26 -8.52 1.98
C ASN A 16 5.77 -8.37 0.55
N ARG A 17 5.18 -9.07 -0.43
CA ARG A 17 5.53 -8.92 -1.85
C ARG A 17 5.21 -7.52 -2.34
N LEU A 18 4.02 -7.00 -2.06
CA LEU A 18 3.66 -5.62 -2.40
C LEU A 18 4.59 -4.61 -1.75
N ALA A 19 4.88 -4.75 -0.45
CA ALA A 19 5.80 -3.86 0.26
C ALA A 19 7.22 -3.87 -0.34
N SER A 20 7.72 -5.03 -0.76
CA SER A 20 9.02 -5.17 -1.42
C SER A 20 9.04 -4.52 -2.81
N ASP A 21 8.01 -4.75 -3.62
CA ASP A 21 7.85 -4.10 -4.94
C ASP A 21 7.77 -2.57 -4.80
N SER A 22 7.08 -2.09 -3.76
CA SER A 22 6.99 -0.68 -3.40
C SER A 22 8.34 -0.07 -3.08
N PHE A 23 9.10 -0.76 -2.23
CA PHE A 23 10.37 -0.28 -1.71
C PHE A 23 11.41 -0.16 -2.82
N ARG A 24 11.41 -1.12 -3.75
CA ARG A 24 12.23 -1.06 -4.97
C ARG A 24 11.90 0.16 -5.82
N MET A 25 10.62 0.43 -6.09
CA MET A 25 10.21 1.59 -6.88
C MET A 25 10.56 2.91 -6.18
N LYS A 26 10.42 2.99 -4.86
CA LYS A 26 10.88 4.15 -4.07
C LYS A 26 12.40 4.31 -4.13
N GLY A 27 13.16 3.21 -4.06
CA GLY A 27 14.62 3.21 -4.14
C GLY A 27 15.15 3.75 -5.47
N TRP A 28 14.58 3.32 -6.60
CA TRP A 28 14.93 3.84 -7.92
C TRP A 28 14.58 5.33 -8.08
N THR A 29 13.54 5.80 -7.39
CA THR A 29 13.13 7.21 -7.47
C THR A 29 14.16 8.14 -6.84
N VAL A 30 14.79 7.75 -5.72
CA VAL A 30 15.86 8.55 -5.08
C VAL A 30 17.06 8.71 -6.02
N VAL A 31 17.42 7.64 -6.74
CA VAL A 31 18.50 7.67 -7.74
C VAL A 31 18.16 8.60 -8.90
N LEU A 32 16.95 8.51 -9.45
CA LEU A 32 16.49 9.40 -10.52
C LEU A 32 16.44 10.87 -10.07
N LEU A 33 16.00 11.11 -8.83
CA LEU A 33 15.96 12.44 -8.25
C LEU A 33 17.37 13.03 -8.09
N ALA A 34 18.32 12.24 -7.58
CA ALA A 34 19.73 12.66 -7.47
C ALA A 34 20.35 12.96 -8.84
N ALA A 35 20.10 12.12 -9.84
CA ALA A 35 20.55 12.36 -11.21
C ALA A 35 19.95 13.65 -11.81
N LEU A 36 18.66 13.90 -11.55
CA LEU A 36 17.97 15.11 -11.99
C LEU A 36 18.53 16.37 -11.30
N PHE A 37 18.83 16.32 -10.00
CA PHE A 37 19.49 17.42 -9.28
C PHE A 37 20.86 17.75 -9.86
N ILE A 38 21.69 16.74 -10.16
CA ILE A 38 23.00 16.94 -10.80
C ILE A 38 22.83 17.60 -12.18
N LEU A 39 21.80 17.20 -12.93
CA LEU A 39 21.52 17.76 -14.25
C LEU A 39 21.04 19.22 -14.18
N LEU A 40 20.14 19.55 -13.24
CA LEU A 40 19.68 20.91 -12.99
C LEU A 40 20.82 21.83 -12.52
N ALA A 41 21.75 21.34 -11.70
CA ALA A 41 22.89 22.11 -11.25
C ALA A 41 23.85 22.49 -12.39
N ARG A 42 23.81 21.77 -13.52
CA ARG A 42 24.67 22.00 -14.69
C ARG A 42 24.01 22.84 -15.78
N HIS A 43 22.69 22.91 -15.82
CA HIS A 43 21.96 23.65 -16.84
C HIS A 43 21.01 24.66 -16.19
N GLU A 44 21.13 25.95 -16.55
CA GLU A 44 20.15 27.00 -16.20
C GLU A 44 18.83 26.84 -16.98
N LEU A 45 18.25 25.65 -16.91
CA LEU A 45 16.98 25.32 -17.54
C LEU A 45 15.85 25.88 -16.69
N LEU A 46 15.50 27.15 -16.92
CA LEU A 46 14.26 27.77 -16.41
C LEU A 46 12.99 26.97 -16.78
N GLY A 47 13.06 26.07 -17.78
CA GLY A 47 12.01 25.11 -18.14
C GLY A 47 12.08 23.72 -17.48
N ALA A 48 13.10 23.42 -16.68
CA ALA A 48 13.24 22.10 -16.03
C ALA A 48 12.44 21.98 -14.71
N ALA A 49 11.96 23.09 -14.14
CA ALA A 49 11.15 23.08 -12.92
C ALA A 49 9.85 22.26 -13.08
N THR A 50 9.21 22.31 -14.25
CA THR A 50 8.02 21.50 -14.57
C THR A 50 8.34 20.02 -14.72
N ILE A 51 9.53 19.67 -15.22
CA ILE A 51 9.99 18.28 -15.35
C ILE A 51 10.32 17.70 -13.97
N ALA A 52 10.86 18.51 -13.06
CA ALA A 52 11.12 18.12 -11.67
C ALA A 52 9.85 17.90 -10.83
N LEU A 53 8.73 18.55 -11.17
CA LEU A 53 7.43 18.31 -10.53
C LEU A 53 6.85 16.92 -10.81
N LEU A 54 7.15 16.33 -11.96
CA LEU A 54 6.62 15.03 -12.38
C LEU A 54 7.04 13.88 -11.44
N PRO A 55 8.32 13.67 -11.10
CA PRO A 55 8.72 12.64 -10.14
C PRO A 55 8.25 12.94 -8.72
N ILE A 56 8.12 14.21 -8.33
CA ILE A 56 7.60 14.60 -7.00
C ILE A 56 6.13 14.18 -6.86
N LEU A 57 5.29 14.52 -7.85
CA LEU A 57 3.87 14.13 -7.86
C LEU A 57 3.71 12.61 -7.96
N ALA A 58 4.52 11.95 -8.78
CA ALA A 58 4.52 10.49 -8.87
C ALA A 58 4.86 9.85 -7.52
N PHE A 59 5.87 10.37 -6.80
CA PHE A 59 6.25 9.86 -5.49
C PHE A 59 5.16 10.07 -4.45
N TRP A 60 4.51 11.24 -4.47
CA TRP A 60 3.41 11.55 -3.56
C TRP A 60 2.19 10.63 -3.81
N GLY A 61 1.87 10.36 -5.07
CA GLY A 61 0.85 9.38 -5.46
C GLY A 61 1.23 7.96 -5.05
N LEU A 62 2.49 7.58 -5.19
CA LEU A 62 3.01 6.26 -4.79
C LEU A 62 2.94 6.07 -3.26
N ASP A 63 3.34 7.09 -2.50
CA ASP A 63 3.22 7.11 -1.04
C ASP A 63 1.76 6.96 -0.59
N GLY A 64 0.85 7.71 -1.23
CA GLY A 64 -0.59 7.59 -0.98
C GLY A 64 -1.15 6.21 -1.32
N TYR A 65 -0.75 5.65 -2.47
CA TYR A 65 -1.18 4.32 -2.93
C TYR A 65 -0.75 3.21 -1.97
N PHE A 66 0.48 3.25 -1.45
CA PHE A 66 0.95 2.23 -0.52
C PHE A 66 0.31 2.32 0.85
N LEU A 67 0.08 3.53 1.36
CA LEU A 67 -0.70 3.72 2.59
C LEU A 67 -2.16 3.25 2.43
N TRP A 68 -2.73 3.37 1.23
CA TRP A 68 -4.07 2.86 0.93
C TRP A 68 -4.08 1.32 0.88
N GLN A 69 -3.13 0.72 0.16
CA GLN A 69 -2.93 -0.72 0.07
C GLN A 69 -2.75 -1.37 1.45
N GLU A 70 -1.85 -0.83 2.28
CA GLU A 70 -1.58 -1.37 3.62
C GLU A 70 -2.85 -1.40 4.48
N ARG A 71 -3.66 -0.34 4.42
CA ARG A 71 -4.90 -0.27 5.19
C ARG A 71 -5.98 -1.22 4.68
N LEU A 72 -6.08 -1.41 3.35
CA LEU A 72 -7.00 -2.38 2.76
C LEU A 72 -6.67 -3.81 3.20
N PHE A 73 -5.37 -4.14 3.22
CA PHE A 73 -4.89 -5.44 3.66
C PHE A 73 -5.06 -5.65 5.18
N ARG A 74 -4.83 -4.62 6.01
CA ARG A 74 -5.13 -4.69 7.46
C ARG A 74 -6.62 -4.93 7.71
N ALA A 75 -7.51 -4.25 6.98
CA ALA A 75 -8.95 -4.44 7.11
C ALA A 75 -9.38 -5.87 6.72
N HIS A 76 -8.79 -6.42 5.65
CA HIS A 76 -9.04 -7.80 5.23
C HIS A 76 -8.55 -8.80 6.30
N TYR A 77 -7.36 -8.57 6.87
CA TYR A 77 -6.79 -9.37 7.95
C TYR A 77 -7.68 -9.36 9.21
N ASP A 78 -8.13 -8.18 9.65
CA ASP A 78 -9.00 -8.04 10.83
C ASP A 78 -10.35 -8.76 10.64
N CYS A 79 -10.88 -8.79 9.42
CA CYS A 79 -12.09 -9.54 9.11
C CYS A 79 -11.85 -11.06 9.19
N VAL A 80 -10.82 -11.57 8.50
CA VAL A 80 -10.46 -13.00 8.54
C VAL A 80 -10.18 -13.47 9.97
N ARG A 81 -9.58 -12.62 10.81
CA ARG A 81 -9.36 -12.90 12.23
C ARG A 81 -10.67 -13.15 12.99
N ASN A 82 -11.71 -12.37 12.72
CA ASN A 82 -13.00 -12.44 13.41
C ASN A 82 -13.97 -13.48 12.82
N LEU A 83 -13.69 -14.02 11.62
CA LEU A 83 -14.49 -15.08 11.02
C LEU A 83 -14.32 -16.41 11.77
N PRO A 84 -15.41 -17.19 11.94
CA PRO A 84 -15.37 -18.54 12.49
C PRO A 84 -14.64 -19.51 11.54
N ASP A 85 -13.93 -20.48 12.11
CA ASP A 85 -13.07 -21.44 11.36
C ASP A 85 -13.81 -22.24 10.26
N ALA A 86 -15.14 -22.32 10.33
CA ALA A 86 -15.99 -23.07 9.39
C ALA A 86 -16.29 -22.33 8.07
N GLU A 87 -16.10 -21.01 8.02
CA GLU A 87 -16.44 -20.16 6.86
C GLU A 87 -15.20 -19.63 6.13
N ILE A 88 -14.03 -20.25 6.33
CA ILE A 88 -12.78 -19.83 5.68
C ILE A 88 -12.84 -20.21 4.20
N ASP A 89 -13.32 -19.26 3.40
CA ASP A 89 -13.14 -19.25 1.95
C ASP A 89 -11.78 -18.59 1.69
N PHE A 90 -10.80 -19.32 1.13
CA PHE A 90 -9.43 -18.84 0.84
C PHE A 90 -9.38 -17.70 -0.22
N SER A 91 -10.51 -17.03 -0.43
CA SER A 91 -10.69 -15.90 -1.31
C SER A 91 -9.81 -14.73 -0.89
N MET A 92 -9.05 -14.21 -1.87
CA MET A 92 -8.18 -13.05 -1.72
C MET A 92 -8.84 -11.78 -2.27
N ASP A 93 -10.18 -11.79 -2.43
CA ASP A 93 -10.91 -10.70 -3.05
C ASP A 93 -11.01 -9.46 -2.14
N ILE A 94 -10.05 -8.56 -2.33
CA ILE A 94 -10.04 -7.23 -1.71
C ILE A 94 -11.13 -6.30 -2.27
N LEU A 95 -11.79 -6.68 -3.38
CA LEU A 95 -12.84 -5.88 -4.04
C LEU A 95 -14.10 -5.70 -3.18
N ALA A 96 -14.46 -6.71 -2.37
CA ALA A 96 -15.55 -6.58 -1.40
C ALA A 96 -15.26 -5.48 -0.36
N TYR A 97 -14.00 -5.35 0.03
CA TYR A 97 -13.53 -4.37 1.03
C TYR A 97 -13.31 -2.98 0.44
N LYS A 98 -13.09 -2.86 -0.88
CA LYS A 98 -12.95 -1.59 -1.61
C LYS A 98 -14.19 -0.68 -1.45
N LYS A 99 -15.39 -1.26 -1.35
CA LYS A 99 -16.67 -0.52 -1.19
C LYS A 99 -16.85 0.06 0.22
N GLY A 100 -16.41 -0.63 1.26
CA GLY A 100 -16.49 -0.16 2.65
C GLY A 100 -15.45 0.93 2.96
N PHE A 101 -14.24 0.79 2.38
CA PHE A 101 -13.11 1.69 2.64
C PHE A 101 -13.34 3.13 2.15
N CYS A 102 -14.17 3.34 1.12
CA CYS A 102 -14.53 4.70 0.66
C CYS A 102 -15.33 5.51 1.71
N ARG A 103 -15.78 4.92 2.82
CA ARG A 103 -16.50 5.63 3.90
C ARG A 103 -15.67 5.89 5.15
N THR A 104 -14.50 5.30 5.30
CA THR A 104 -13.80 5.19 6.60
C THR A 104 -12.47 5.95 6.61
N TRP A 105 -12.55 7.27 6.56
CA TRP A 105 -11.50 8.15 7.08
C TRP A 105 -11.51 8.24 8.62
N LEU A 106 -12.46 7.56 9.28
CA LEU A 106 -12.57 7.48 10.74
C LEU A 106 -12.08 6.11 11.25
N PRO A 107 -11.32 6.06 12.36
CA PRO A 107 -10.98 4.81 13.03
C PRO A 107 -12.28 4.10 13.44
N GLN A 108 -12.43 2.84 13.04
CA GLN A 108 -13.52 2.02 13.57
C GLN A 108 -13.14 1.61 15.01
N PRO A 109 -14.00 1.86 16.01
CA PRO A 109 -13.73 1.43 17.37
C PRO A 109 -13.69 -0.10 17.42
N SER A 110 -12.68 -0.65 18.09
CA SER A 110 -12.50 -2.07 18.33
C SER A 110 -13.77 -2.69 18.94
N PRO A 111 -14.25 -3.87 18.48
CA PRO A 111 -15.33 -4.56 19.16
C PRO A 111 -14.88 -4.93 20.57
N ALA A 112 -15.66 -4.49 21.56
CA ALA A 112 -15.41 -4.77 22.97
C ALA A 112 -15.45 -6.28 23.24
N PRO A 113 -14.56 -6.81 24.10
CA PRO A 113 -14.63 -8.21 24.51
C PRO A 113 -15.90 -8.43 25.33
N SER A 114 -16.76 -9.33 24.85
CA SER A 114 -17.88 -9.92 25.59
C SER A 114 -17.40 -11.06 26.48
#